data_AF-A0A9X0DAE3-F1
#
_entry.id   AF-A0A9X0DAE3-F1
#
_cell.length_a   1.000
_cell.length_b   1.000
_cell.length_c   1.000
_cell.angle_alpha   90.00
_cell.angle_beta   90.00
_cell.angle_gamma   90.00
#
_symmetry.space_group_name_H-M   'P 1'
#
loop_
_entity.id
_entity.type
_entity.pdbx_description
1 polymer ?
#
loop_
_entity_poly.entity_id
_entity_poly.type
_entity_poly.pdbx_seq_one_letter_code
_entity_poly.pdbx_strand_id
1 'polypeptide(L)'
;MIPHPSFSFLLLLDENGFLFDGKKYVDIPDSVVPEDIGDKFTISTWIKTGLSKGRQTIISNTDKERLDRVHFSLSTSGTKLLFVHRREAIHASRDIYCNAEFQYKPAIFDAKWHHIVVIADGCAAKLYVDGEHYAPVVTEPDWTLHKSNLKNRLTVGARYLGKEGMYTDKFTGYLAGLAIRPNNSMEEQVLHCMIGCKEHVNVDGPLPPNFSAETIDFGTVHIAGVGAPDDFIKALQNVVYINERLIPTPGKRSVVILSMFNEVPLATITVDITVAGNTRPVIVIEGLDADIGLNWEKRKIVKEKGLRIFDSLEIEYEGCEKDDDSPVDKVRFLDAAVVRVNPAFKKGESFNFPKGIKGLKEKGLSVSFNNEELVIRGIAHYSEYEDVLQQMVYVNLDPADTLHHEITVTVSTMKGKCKSDAEQRNINTIHTNRGIAKNGVKFAKNNLNEEQLPGIVSMEAGIGSMSSGASPAASWP
;
A
#
# COMPACT_ATOMS: atom_id res chain seq x y z
N MET A 1 -54.15 33.66 -23.61
CA MET A 1 -53.04 32.74 -23.33
C MET A 1 -51.78 33.59 -23.21
N ILE A 2 -51.37 33.84 -21.98
CA ILE A 2 -50.22 34.68 -21.64
C ILE A 2 -49.06 33.71 -21.38
N PRO A 3 -47.87 33.91 -21.95
CA PRO A 3 -46.71 33.10 -21.62
C PRO A 3 -46.22 33.50 -20.22
N HIS A 4 -46.14 32.53 -19.31
CA HIS A 4 -45.46 32.74 -18.03
C HIS A 4 -43.94 32.68 -18.26
N PRO A 5 -43.18 33.66 -17.73
CA PRO A 5 -41.73 33.65 -17.78
C PRO A 5 -41.20 32.76 -16.65
N SER A 6 -40.44 31.73 -16.98
CA SER A 6 -39.61 31.04 -16.00
C SER A 6 -38.38 31.91 -15.71
N PHE A 7 -38.53 32.79 -14.73
CA PHE A 7 -37.41 33.40 -14.02
C PHE A 7 -36.70 32.29 -13.20
N SER A 8 -35.61 31.74 -13.72
CA SER A 8 -34.69 30.95 -12.89
C SER A 8 -33.75 31.91 -12.17
N PHE A 9 -34.07 32.16 -10.91
CA PHE A 9 -33.22 32.88 -9.97
C PHE A 9 -31.86 32.16 -9.85
N LEU A 10 -30.79 32.90 -10.10
CA LEU A 10 -29.45 32.59 -9.64
C LEU A 10 -29.47 32.63 -8.11
N LEU A 11 -29.56 31.45 -7.48
CA LEU A 11 -29.28 31.25 -6.06
C LEU A 11 -28.39 30.02 -5.94
N LEU A 12 -27.09 30.26 -5.75
CA LEU A 12 -26.11 29.31 -5.24
C LEU A 12 -26.62 28.80 -3.89
N LEU A 13 -27.29 27.65 -3.87
CA LEU A 13 -27.53 26.88 -2.65
C LEU A 13 -26.39 25.88 -2.49
N ASP A 14 -25.64 26.05 -1.40
CA ASP A 14 -24.55 25.21 -0.88
C ASP A 14 -25.15 23.88 -0.32
N GLU A 15 -25.94 23.13 -1.11
CA GLU A 15 -26.87 22.08 -0.61
C GLU A 15 -26.22 20.81 -0.03
N ASN A 16 -24.91 20.63 -0.10
CA ASN A 16 -24.27 19.33 0.20
C ASN A 16 -23.56 19.24 1.57
N GLY A 17 -23.67 20.24 2.45
CA GLY A 17 -22.96 20.27 3.75
C GLY A 17 -23.80 20.71 4.95
N PHE A 18 -23.48 20.17 6.13
CA PHE A 18 -24.08 20.59 7.40
C PHE A 18 -23.39 21.86 7.92
N LEU A 19 -24.16 22.95 8.07
CA LEU A 19 -23.68 24.22 8.61
C LEU A 19 -23.53 24.18 10.13
N PHE A 20 -22.33 24.46 10.61
CA PHE A 20 -22.02 24.84 11.98
C PHE A 20 -21.80 26.35 12.05
N ASP A 21 -22.64 27.05 12.80
CA ASP A 21 -22.67 28.51 12.90
C ASP A 21 -21.99 29.03 14.19
N GLY A 22 -21.17 28.20 14.84
CA GLY A 22 -20.63 28.49 16.17
C GLY A 22 -21.63 28.33 17.31
N LYS A 23 -22.87 27.89 17.04
CA LYS A 23 -23.90 27.62 18.06
C LYS A 23 -24.36 26.16 18.01
N LYS A 24 -24.51 25.61 16.80
CA LYS A 24 -24.89 24.21 16.54
C LYS A 24 -23.74 23.25 16.83
N TYR A 25 -24.11 22.07 17.30
CA TYR A 25 -23.23 20.91 17.51
C TYR A 25 -24.09 19.64 17.51
N VAL A 26 -23.47 18.48 17.39
CA VAL A 26 -24.15 17.18 17.40
C VAL A 26 -23.51 16.29 18.47
N ASP A 27 -24.32 15.76 19.38
CA ASP A 27 -23.94 14.69 20.31
C ASP A 27 -24.20 13.35 19.62
N ILE A 28 -23.19 12.49 19.53
CA ILE A 28 -23.29 11.22 18.80
C ILE A 28 -23.70 10.12 19.78
N PRO A 29 -24.83 9.43 19.56
CA PRO A 29 -25.28 8.37 20.47
C PRO A 29 -24.27 7.23 20.58
N ASP A 30 -24.15 6.66 21.78
CA ASP A 30 -23.28 5.51 22.11
C ASP A 30 -23.49 4.29 21.17
N SER A 31 -24.62 4.21 20.45
CA SER A 31 -24.93 3.12 19.52
C SER A 31 -24.33 3.28 18.11
N VAL A 32 -23.82 4.48 17.77
CA VAL A 32 -23.33 4.80 16.41
C VAL A 32 -21.85 4.47 16.26
N VAL A 33 -21.06 4.79 17.29
CA VAL A 33 -19.61 4.58 17.31
C VAL A 33 -19.29 3.76 18.55
N PRO A 34 -18.51 2.67 18.45
CA PRO A 34 -18.12 1.90 19.61
C PRO A 34 -17.31 2.77 20.58
N GLU A 35 -17.46 2.50 21.88
CA GLU A 35 -16.77 3.23 22.95
C GLU A 35 -15.24 3.17 22.80
N ASP A 36 -14.73 1.98 22.45
CA ASP A 36 -13.35 1.77 22.03
C ASP A 36 -13.26 1.73 20.50
N ILE A 37 -12.55 2.71 19.93
CA ILE A 37 -12.30 2.77 18.49
C ILE A 37 -10.96 2.13 18.07
N GLY A 38 -10.22 1.58 19.03
CA GLY A 38 -8.92 0.95 18.82
C GLY A 38 -7.73 1.92 18.85
N ASP A 39 -6.53 1.33 18.85
CA ASP A 39 -5.24 2.05 18.77
C ASP A 39 -4.89 2.47 17.33
N LYS A 40 -5.70 2.05 16.35
CA LYS A 40 -5.57 2.43 14.94
C LYS A 40 -6.95 2.80 14.40
N PHE A 41 -7.12 4.01 13.91
CA PHE A 41 -8.39 4.46 13.36
C PHE A 41 -8.20 5.58 12.35
N THR A 42 -9.23 5.81 11.55
CA THR A 42 -9.25 6.88 10.55
C THR A 42 -10.46 7.80 10.77
N ILE A 43 -10.25 9.11 10.66
CA ILE A 43 -11.30 10.14 10.60
C ILE A 43 -11.21 10.83 9.24
N SER A 44 -12.32 10.92 8.50
CA SER A 44 -12.40 11.56 7.18
C SER A 44 -13.62 12.48 7.11
N THR A 45 -13.48 13.67 6.52
CA THR A 45 -14.60 14.58 6.28
C THR A 45 -14.25 15.57 5.17
N TRP A 46 -15.24 16.02 4.43
CA TRP A 46 -15.16 17.28 3.70
C TRP A 46 -15.38 18.43 4.68
N ILE A 47 -14.60 19.49 4.54
CA ILE A 47 -14.64 20.69 5.38
C ILE A 47 -14.55 21.95 4.53
N LYS A 48 -15.37 22.95 4.87
CA LYS A 48 -15.26 24.31 4.34
C LYS A 48 -15.17 25.26 5.51
N THR A 49 -13.98 25.83 5.73
CA THR A 49 -13.67 26.64 6.90
C THR A 49 -12.81 27.85 6.54
N GLY A 50 -12.96 28.92 7.31
CA GLY A 50 -12.08 30.10 7.25
C GLY A 50 -11.13 30.16 8.44
N LEU A 51 -10.39 31.26 8.53
CA LEU A 51 -9.56 31.57 9.69
C LEU A 51 -10.41 31.70 10.96
N SER A 52 -9.98 31.04 12.03
CA SER A 52 -10.62 31.13 13.34
C SER A 52 -9.83 32.07 14.28
N LYS A 53 -10.54 32.83 15.12
CA LYS A 53 -9.92 33.69 16.16
C LYS A 53 -9.48 32.91 17.41
N GLY A 54 -9.79 31.61 17.48
CA GLY A 54 -9.49 30.72 18.60
C GLY A 54 -9.70 29.26 18.22
N ARG A 55 -9.57 28.38 19.21
CA ARG A 55 -9.75 26.93 19.00
C ARG A 55 -11.21 26.61 18.66
N GLN A 56 -11.42 25.82 17.62
CA GLN A 56 -12.72 25.31 17.20
C GLN A 56 -12.64 23.81 16.96
N THR A 57 -13.62 23.04 17.40
CA THR A 57 -13.59 21.57 17.42
C THR A 57 -14.47 21.01 16.32
N ILE A 58 -13.84 20.33 15.36
CA ILE A 58 -14.54 19.60 14.28
C ILE A 58 -15.18 18.36 14.88
N ILE A 59 -14.41 17.56 15.60
CA ILE A 59 -14.87 16.37 16.32
C ILE A 59 -14.05 16.16 17.59
N SER A 60 -14.67 15.70 18.66
CA SER A 60 -13.96 15.32 19.89
C SER A 60 -14.62 14.16 20.61
N ASN A 61 -13.77 13.32 21.20
CA ASN A 61 -14.15 12.30 22.14
C ASN A 61 -13.52 12.62 23.50
N THR A 62 -14.36 12.87 24.49
CA THR A 62 -13.95 13.27 25.85
C THR A 62 -14.65 12.41 26.91
N ASP A 63 -14.15 12.42 28.13
CA ASP A 63 -14.89 11.88 29.27
C ASP A 63 -16.31 12.50 29.35
N LYS A 64 -17.33 11.66 29.58
CA LYS A 64 -18.74 12.06 29.66
C LYS A 64 -19.11 12.77 30.96
N GLU A 65 -18.31 12.57 32.01
CA GLU A 65 -18.53 13.15 33.34
C GLU A 65 -17.23 13.19 34.14
N ARG A 66 -17.21 14.01 35.21
CA ARG A 66 -16.17 14.09 36.28
C ARG A 66 -14.78 14.56 35.86
N LEU A 67 -14.34 14.25 34.65
CA LEU A 67 -13.05 14.60 34.08
C LEU A 67 -13.26 15.23 32.69
N ASP A 68 -12.20 15.81 32.12
CA ASP A 68 -12.23 16.44 30.79
C ASP A 68 -11.13 15.87 29.89
N ARG A 69 -10.74 14.60 30.11
CA ARG A 69 -9.66 13.98 29.34
C ARG A 69 -10.12 13.87 27.90
N VAL A 70 -9.24 14.26 26.98
CA VAL A 70 -9.44 14.12 25.55
C VAL A 70 -8.84 12.78 25.15
N HIS A 71 -9.68 11.89 24.65
CA HIS A 71 -9.25 10.61 24.11
C HIS A 71 -8.75 10.82 22.68
N PHE A 72 -9.54 11.53 21.89
CA PHE A 72 -9.05 12.17 20.67
C PHE A 72 -9.85 13.42 20.34
N SER A 73 -9.25 14.34 19.57
CA SER A 73 -9.98 15.49 19.00
C SER A 73 -9.32 15.97 17.73
N LEU A 74 -10.12 16.50 16.82
CA LEU A 74 -9.67 17.26 15.65
C LEU A 74 -10.22 18.68 15.77
N SER A 75 -9.33 19.66 15.76
CA SER A 75 -9.65 21.06 15.98
C SER A 75 -8.91 21.97 14.99
N THR A 76 -9.44 23.16 14.76
CA THR A 76 -8.74 24.26 14.07
C THR A 76 -8.37 25.36 15.04
N SER A 77 -7.29 26.09 14.78
CA SER A 77 -6.91 27.29 15.53
C SER A 77 -6.06 28.21 14.65
N GLY A 78 -6.61 29.35 14.24
CA GLY A 78 -5.96 30.24 13.28
C GLY A 78 -5.77 29.55 11.93
N THR A 79 -4.52 29.25 11.56
CA THR A 79 -4.13 28.52 10.35
C THR A 79 -3.64 27.10 10.63
N LYS A 80 -3.94 26.57 11.82
CA LYS A 80 -3.50 25.24 12.24
C LYS A 80 -4.66 24.27 12.31
N LEU A 81 -4.41 23.04 11.89
CA LEU A 81 -5.22 21.87 12.22
C LEU A 81 -4.51 21.13 13.36
N LEU A 82 -5.21 20.87 14.46
CA LEU A 82 -4.69 20.22 15.65
C LEU A 82 -5.39 18.88 15.82
N PHE A 83 -4.60 17.82 15.81
CA PHE A 83 -5.08 16.48 16.14
C PHE A 83 -4.49 16.06 17.48
N VAL A 84 -5.36 15.69 18.42
CA VAL A 84 -4.98 15.10 19.69
C VAL A 84 -5.44 13.65 19.66
N HIS A 85 -4.56 12.73 20.00
CA HIS A 85 -4.85 11.31 20.22
C HIS A 85 -4.06 10.82 21.43
N ARG A 86 -4.74 10.55 22.53
CA ARG A 86 -4.15 9.93 23.71
C ARG A 86 -4.54 8.47 23.73
N ARG A 87 -3.54 7.58 23.75
CA ARG A 87 -3.80 6.13 23.74
C ARG A 87 -4.52 5.70 25.01
N GLU A 88 -5.47 4.80 24.84
CA GLU A 88 -6.25 4.21 25.92
C GLU A 88 -5.42 3.25 26.77
N ALA A 89 -5.74 3.16 28.06
CA ALA A 89 -5.08 2.25 29.00
C ALA A 89 -5.18 0.77 28.59
N ILE A 90 -6.17 0.40 27.78
CA ILE A 90 -6.40 -0.98 27.32
C ILE A 90 -5.47 -1.37 26.15
N HIS A 91 -4.92 -0.39 25.43
CA HIS A 91 -4.07 -0.61 24.24
C HIS A 91 -2.59 -0.36 24.52
N ALA A 92 -2.25 0.10 25.72
CA ALA A 92 -0.91 0.46 26.15
C ALA A 92 -0.55 -0.24 27.46
N SER A 93 0.72 -0.60 27.65
CA SER A 93 1.23 -0.88 28.99
C SER A 93 1.10 0.38 29.85
N ARG A 94 1.03 0.24 31.18
CA ARG A 94 1.03 1.40 32.08
C ARG A 94 2.21 2.32 31.77
N ASP A 95 1.93 3.63 31.80
CA ASP A 95 2.93 4.69 31.73
C ASP A 95 3.76 4.67 30.43
N ILE A 96 3.11 4.56 29.26
CA ILE A 96 3.77 4.87 28.00
C ILE A 96 3.75 6.37 27.79
N TYR A 97 4.91 6.94 27.47
CA TYR A 97 5.06 8.34 27.05
C TYR A 97 5.27 8.37 25.54
N CYS A 98 4.32 8.96 24.80
CA CYS A 98 4.34 8.93 23.34
C CYS A 98 3.68 10.17 22.73
N ASN A 99 3.97 10.43 21.45
CA ASN A 99 3.35 11.53 20.70
C ASN A 99 1.82 11.46 20.81
N ALA A 100 1.21 12.56 21.24
CA ALA A 100 -0.22 12.63 21.51
C ALA A 100 -0.87 13.86 20.88
N GLU A 101 -0.12 14.94 20.65
CA GLU A 101 -0.61 16.11 19.92
C GLU A 101 0.20 16.34 18.66
N PHE A 102 -0.52 16.60 17.56
CA PHE A 102 0.04 16.83 16.24
C PHE A 102 -0.57 18.11 15.68
N GLN A 103 0.28 19.09 15.37
CA GLN A 103 -0.15 20.35 14.75
C GLN A 103 0.29 20.36 13.29
N TYR A 104 -0.63 20.68 12.40
CA TYR A 104 -0.41 20.81 10.96
C TYR A 104 -0.75 22.23 10.52
N LYS A 105 -0.16 22.67 9.39
CA LYS A 105 -0.47 23.97 8.75
C LYS A 105 -0.92 23.75 7.30
N PRO A 106 -2.08 23.10 7.06
CA PRO A 106 -2.57 22.88 5.70
C PRO A 106 -3.22 24.15 5.13
N ALA A 107 -3.29 24.24 3.80
CA ALA A 107 -3.89 25.36 3.08
C ALA A 107 -5.42 25.21 2.90
N ILE A 108 -6.17 24.98 4.00
CA ILE A 108 -7.63 24.71 3.97
C ILE A 108 -8.51 25.85 4.49
N PHE A 109 -7.90 26.98 4.88
CA PHE A 109 -8.58 28.09 5.56
C PHE A 109 -9.00 29.21 4.61
N ASP A 110 -9.26 28.85 3.35
CA ASP A 110 -9.59 29.75 2.24
C ASP A 110 -11.11 29.83 1.97
N ALA A 111 -11.92 29.23 2.85
CA ALA A 111 -13.37 29.10 2.73
C ALA A 111 -13.84 28.28 1.51
N LYS A 112 -13.01 27.39 0.97
CA LYS A 112 -13.39 26.38 -0.04
C LYS A 112 -13.53 24.99 0.58
N TRP A 113 -14.11 24.08 -0.18
CA TRP A 113 -14.25 22.68 0.22
C TRP A 113 -12.91 21.96 0.08
N HIS A 114 -12.48 21.32 1.15
CA HIS A 114 -11.31 20.44 1.20
C HIS A 114 -11.71 19.11 1.82
N HIS A 115 -11.13 18.02 1.34
CA HIS A 115 -11.26 16.72 1.97
C HIS A 115 -10.07 16.48 2.90
N ILE A 116 -10.35 16.26 4.19
CA ILE A 116 -9.32 15.97 5.17
C ILE A 116 -9.45 14.54 5.68
N VAL A 117 -8.31 13.86 5.82
CA VAL A 117 -8.24 12.53 6.44
C VAL A 117 -7.12 12.49 7.46
N VAL A 118 -7.45 12.07 8.67
CA VAL A 118 -6.48 11.84 9.75
C VAL A 118 -6.44 10.35 10.06
N ILE A 119 -5.25 9.78 10.03
CA ILE A 119 -5.00 8.38 10.39
C ILE A 119 -4.18 8.37 11.67
N ALA A 120 -4.71 7.75 12.72
CA ALA A 120 -3.97 7.40 13.91
C ALA A 120 -3.50 5.95 13.81
N ASP A 121 -2.22 5.71 14.11
CA ASP A 121 -1.62 4.38 14.23
C ASP A 121 -0.68 4.35 15.44
N GLY A 122 -1.22 3.95 16.59
CA GLY A 122 -0.54 3.96 17.87
C GLY A 122 -0.03 5.35 18.24
N CYS A 123 1.29 5.53 18.19
CA CYS A 123 1.96 6.78 18.57
C CYS A 123 2.21 7.72 17.38
N ALA A 124 1.65 7.42 16.20
CA ALA A 124 1.83 8.21 15.00
C ALA A 124 0.47 8.71 14.49
N ALA A 125 0.49 9.91 13.91
CA ALA A 125 -0.64 10.44 13.18
C ALA A 125 -0.18 11.00 11.83
N LYS A 126 -0.96 10.72 10.79
CA LYS A 126 -0.79 11.29 9.45
C LYS A 126 -2.01 12.13 9.09
N LEU A 127 -1.76 13.27 8.46
CA LEU A 127 -2.80 14.10 7.85
C LEU A 127 -2.68 14.01 6.34
N TYR A 128 -3.81 13.86 5.68
CA TYR A 128 -3.96 14.04 4.25
C TYR A 128 -4.99 15.13 3.98
N VAL A 129 -4.69 16.04 3.06
CA VAL A 129 -5.61 17.09 2.60
C VAL A 129 -5.67 17.00 1.09
N ASP A 130 -6.87 16.83 0.55
CA ASP A 130 -7.11 16.63 -0.89
C ASP A 130 -6.20 15.55 -1.49
N GLY A 131 -5.87 14.53 -0.68
CA GLY A 131 -5.02 13.40 -1.05
C GLY A 131 -3.52 13.58 -0.84
N GLU A 132 -3.07 14.80 -0.61
CA GLU A 132 -1.66 15.07 -0.35
C GLU A 132 -1.34 14.87 1.13
N HIS A 133 -0.20 14.24 1.42
CA HIS A 133 0.28 14.03 2.78
C HIS A 133 0.89 15.29 3.38
N TYR A 134 0.50 15.64 4.60
CA TYR A 134 1.03 16.74 5.38
C TYR A 134 1.76 16.24 6.63
N ALA A 135 3.06 16.56 6.72
CA ALA A 135 3.83 16.31 7.94
C ALA A 135 3.42 17.29 9.06
N PRO A 136 3.41 16.85 10.33
CA PRO A 136 3.16 17.75 11.45
C PRO A 136 4.31 18.75 11.61
N VAL A 137 3.96 20.02 11.85
CA VAL A 137 4.93 21.08 12.16
C VAL A 137 5.37 21.05 13.63
N VAL A 138 4.52 20.52 14.51
CA VAL A 138 4.81 20.32 15.93
C VAL A 138 4.21 18.98 16.33
N THR A 139 4.98 18.22 17.11
CA THR A 139 4.52 16.99 17.74
C THR A 139 4.88 17.05 19.21
N GLU A 140 3.89 16.89 20.09
CA GLU A 140 4.07 16.91 21.54
C GLU A 140 3.69 15.55 22.14
N PRO A 141 4.58 14.94 22.94
CA PRO A 141 4.27 13.71 23.63
C PRO A 141 3.47 13.96 24.91
N ASP A 142 2.63 13.00 25.27
CA ASP A 142 1.91 12.95 26.54
C ASP A 142 1.86 11.49 27.05
N TRP A 143 1.51 11.34 28.32
CA TRP A 143 1.27 10.04 28.92
C TRP A 143 -0.07 9.46 28.43
N THR A 144 -0.07 8.15 28.21
CA THR A 144 -1.29 7.38 27.96
C THR A 144 -2.32 7.59 29.06
N LEU A 145 -3.59 7.48 28.71
CA LEU A 145 -4.67 7.68 29.66
C LEU A 145 -4.62 6.62 30.77
N HIS A 146 -4.84 7.05 32.01
CA HIS A 146 -5.03 6.12 33.11
C HIS A 146 -6.35 5.35 32.96
N LYS A 147 -6.33 4.08 33.37
CA LYS A 147 -7.54 3.23 33.37
C LYS A 147 -8.64 3.91 34.18
N SER A 148 -9.82 4.01 33.58
CA SER A 148 -11.01 4.62 34.15
C SER A 148 -12.25 3.82 33.73
N ASN A 149 -13.31 3.91 34.53
CA ASN A 149 -14.62 3.35 34.19
C ASN A 149 -15.59 4.44 33.68
N LEU A 150 -15.07 5.64 33.40
CA LEU A 150 -15.86 6.73 32.82
C LEU A 150 -16.14 6.42 31.37
N LYS A 151 -17.39 6.63 30.97
CA LYS A 151 -17.78 6.55 29.57
C LYS A 151 -17.28 7.75 28.79
N ASN A 152 -17.10 7.53 27.51
CA ASN A 152 -16.74 8.56 26.55
C ASN A 152 -17.99 9.27 25.99
N ARG A 153 -17.80 10.48 25.48
CA ARG A 153 -18.81 11.28 24.77
C ARG A 153 -18.20 11.82 23.48
N LEU A 154 -18.78 11.43 22.36
CA LEU A 154 -18.36 11.84 21.02
C LEU A 154 -19.24 12.98 20.52
N THR A 155 -18.64 14.09 20.11
CA THR A 155 -19.34 15.30 19.68
C THR A 155 -18.75 15.84 18.39
N VAL A 156 -19.61 16.38 17.53
CA VAL A 156 -19.24 17.03 16.27
C VAL A 156 -19.59 18.52 16.36
N GLY A 157 -18.65 19.38 15.98
CA GLY A 157 -18.82 20.83 15.97
C GLY A 157 -18.67 21.53 17.33
N ALA A 158 -18.33 20.81 18.39
CA ALA A 158 -17.99 21.36 19.70
C ALA A 158 -17.21 20.35 20.53
N ARG A 159 -16.50 20.83 21.55
CA ARG A 159 -15.89 20.02 22.61
C ARG A 159 -16.83 19.95 23.80
N TYR A 160 -16.99 18.78 24.40
CA TYR A 160 -17.71 18.63 25.67
C TYR A 160 -16.73 18.62 26.86
N LEU A 161 -17.10 19.28 27.96
CA LEU A 161 -16.37 19.27 29.22
C LEU A 161 -17.21 18.53 30.27
N GLY A 162 -16.74 17.37 30.70
CA GLY A 162 -17.46 16.47 31.58
C GLY A 162 -17.57 16.96 33.01
N LYS A 163 -16.65 17.83 33.48
CA LYS A 163 -16.75 18.45 34.81
C LYS A 163 -17.85 19.49 34.89
N GLU A 164 -17.91 20.38 33.91
CA GLU A 164 -18.86 21.51 33.89
C GLU A 164 -20.18 21.16 33.19
N GLY A 165 -20.23 20.04 32.45
CA GLY A 165 -21.41 19.65 31.68
C GLY A 165 -21.71 20.60 30.51
N MET A 166 -20.69 21.22 29.94
CA MET A 166 -20.84 22.29 28.94
C MET A 166 -20.10 22.02 27.63
N TYR A 167 -20.59 22.66 26.56
CA TYR A 167 -19.98 22.60 25.23
C TYR A 167 -19.18 23.86 24.92
N THR A 168 -17.90 23.69 24.56
CA THR A 168 -16.93 24.75 24.24
C THR A 168 -16.36 24.59 22.83
N ASP A 169 -15.45 25.49 22.43
CA ASP A 169 -14.68 25.40 21.18
C ASP A 169 -15.57 25.14 19.96
N LYS A 170 -16.68 25.89 19.85
CA LYS A 170 -17.72 25.62 18.85
C LYS A 170 -17.21 25.95 17.44
N PHE A 171 -17.46 25.02 16.52
CA PHE A 171 -17.01 25.11 15.13
C PHE A 171 -17.86 26.08 14.32
N THR A 172 -17.21 26.76 13.38
CA THR A 172 -17.86 27.63 12.40
C THR A 172 -17.36 27.26 11.01
N GLY A 173 -18.26 26.76 10.17
CA GLY A 173 -17.94 26.23 8.85
C GLY A 173 -18.95 25.19 8.41
N TYR A 174 -18.63 24.47 7.34
CA TYR A 174 -19.44 23.35 6.86
C TYR A 174 -18.66 22.05 6.96
N LEU A 175 -19.36 20.97 7.32
CA LEU A 175 -18.85 19.60 7.25
C LEU A 175 -19.77 18.74 6.38
N ALA A 176 -19.20 17.84 5.60
CA ALA A 176 -19.94 16.84 4.84
C ALA A 176 -19.23 15.48 4.87
N GLY A 177 -19.99 14.39 4.89
CA GLY A 177 -19.45 13.03 4.77
C GLY A 177 -18.51 12.60 5.91
N LEU A 178 -18.71 13.10 7.13
CA LEU A 178 -17.89 12.72 8.28
C LEU A 178 -17.98 11.21 8.55
N ALA A 179 -16.83 10.53 8.50
CA ALA A 179 -16.69 9.11 8.74
C ALA A 179 -15.58 8.83 9.78
N ILE A 180 -15.83 7.87 10.67
CA ILE A 180 -14.84 7.31 11.58
C ILE A 180 -14.75 5.82 11.29
N ARG A 181 -13.54 5.29 11.16
CA ARG A 181 -13.28 3.86 10.93
C ARG A 181 -12.48 3.28 12.09
N PRO A 182 -13.16 2.68 13.09
CA PRO A 182 -12.50 1.98 14.20
C PRO A 182 -11.62 0.82 13.73
N ASN A 183 -10.51 0.57 14.45
CA ASN A 183 -9.59 -0.54 14.22
C ASN A 183 -9.06 -0.67 12.77
N ASN A 184 -9.06 0.42 12.01
CA ASN A 184 -8.72 0.41 10.59
C ASN A 184 -8.00 1.71 10.20
N SER A 185 -6.77 1.56 9.72
CA SER A 185 -6.05 2.63 9.03
C SER A 185 -6.36 2.54 7.54
N MET A 186 -6.88 3.62 6.98
CA MET A 186 -7.12 3.70 5.54
C MET A 186 -5.80 3.60 4.77
N GLU A 187 -5.72 2.68 3.81
CA GLU A 187 -4.56 2.56 2.93
C GLU A 187 -4.40 3.85 2.10
N GLU A 188 -3.16 4.31 1.93
CA GLU A 188 -2.84 5.51 1.15
C GLU A 188 -3.38 5.44 -0.29
N GLN A 189 -3.41 4.24 -0.86
CA GLN A 189 -4.00 3.99 -2.17
C GLN A 189 -5.51 4.26 -2.23
N VAL A 190 -6.23 4.09 -1.12
CA VAL A 190 -7.67 4.38 -0.98
C VAL A 190 -7.87 5.88 -0.78
N LEU A 191 -6.97 6.57 -0.06
CA LEU A 191 -7.00 8.02 0.09
C LEU A 191 -6.93 8.71 -1.27
N HIS A 192 -5.97 8.32 -2.12
CA HIS A 192 -5.86 8.85 -3.48
C HIS A 192 -7.10 8.59 -4.34
N CYS A 193 -7.88 7.53 -4.07
CA CYS A 193 -9.14 7.28 -4.79
C CYS A 193 -10.31 8.16 -4.32
N MET A 194 -10.27 8.73 -3.11
CA MET A 194 -11.41 9.46 -2.51
C MET A 194 -11.50 10.94 -2.95
N ILE A 195 -10.39 11.49 -3.42
CA ILE A 195 -10.18 12.93 -3.68
C ILE A 195 -9.94 13.24 -5.15
N GLY A 196 -9.80 12.20 -5.97
CA GLY A 196 -9.72 12.29 -7.41
C GLY A 196 -10.01 10.95 -8.05
N CYS A 197 -10.64 10.96 -9.22
CA CYS A 197 -10.64 9.77 -10.05
C CYS A 197 -9.21 9.56 -10.55
N LYS A 198 -8.59 8.42 -10.21
CA LYS A 198 -7.31 7.97 -10.81
C LYS A 198 -7.39 7.80 -12.34
N GLU A 199 -8.53 8.08 -12.95
CA GLU A 199 -8.78 8.00 -14.38
C GLU A 199 -9.59 9.23 -14.77
N HIS A 200 -8.99 10.15 -15.53
CA HIS A 200 -9.59 11.44 -15.87
C HIS A 200 -9.02 12.00 -17.18
N VAL A 201 -9.60 13.10 -17.66
CA VAL A 201 -9.02 13.94 -18.71
C VAL A 201 -8.47 15.24 -18.11
N ASN A 202 -7.43 15.79 -18.71
CA ASN A 202 -6.83 17.05 -18.31
C ASN A 202 -6.26 17.79 -19.53
N VAL A 203 -5.83 19.04 -19.36
CA VAL A 203 -5.00 19.75 -20.34
C VAL A 203 -3.58 19.85 -19.77
N ASP A 204 -2.63 19.16 -20.39
CA ASP A 204 -1.23 19.16 -20.01
C ASP A 204 -0.40 19.85 -21.10
N GLY A 205 -0.22 21.17 -20.94
CA GLY A 205 0.56 21.99 -21.86
C GLY A 205 0.11 23.44 -21.92
N PRO A 206 0.91 24.32 -22.54
CA PRO A 206 0.56 25.72 -22.68
C PRO A 206 -0.62 25.89 -23.65
N LEU A 207 -1.64 26.60 -23.19
CA LEU A 207 -2.76 27.01 -24.04
C LEU A 207 -2.37 28.18 -24.95
N PRO A 208 -3.01 28.33 -26.12
CA PRO A 208 -2.87 29.52 -26.95
C PRO A 208 -3.26 30.81 -26.20
N PRO A 209 -2.77 31.99 -26.65
CA PRO A 209 -3.19 33.27 -26.09
C PRO A 209 -4.72 33.43 -26.12
N ASN A 210 -5.30 33.96 -25.05
CA ASN A 210 -6.75 34.14 -24.85
C ASN A 210 -7.58 32.85 -24.73
N PHE A 211 -6.93 31.71 -24.46
CA PHE A 211 -7.62 30.48 -24.07
C PHE A 211 -7.44 30.21 -22.58
N SER A 212 -8.47 29.61 -21.98
CA SER A 212 -8.47 29.10 -20.61
C SER A 212 -9.06 27.70 -20.59
N ALA A 213 -8.50 26.84 -19.75
CA ALA A 213 -9.09 25.55 -19.41
C ALA A 213 -9.57 25.59 -17.95
N GLU A 214 -10.76 25.07 -17.72
CA GLU A 214 -11.35 24.90 -16.40
C GLU A 214 -11.83 23.46 -16.26
N THR A 215 -11.41 22.79 -15.20
CA THR A 215 -11.92 21.45 -14.85
C THR A 215 -13.28 21.61 -14.20
N ILE A 216 -14.34 21.12 -14.86
CA ILE A 216 -15.72 21.17 -14.32
C ILE A 216 -15.91 20.06 -13.29
N ASP A 217 -15.44 18.85 -13.61
CA ASP A 217 -15.41 17.69 -12.74
C ASP A 217 -14.26 16.75 -13.14
N PHE A 218 -14.10 15.62 -12.43
CA PHE A 218 -13.02 14.66 -12.70
C PHE A 218 -13.09 14.01 -14.10
N GLY A 219 -14.19 14.14 -14.86
CA GLY A 219 -14.31 13.59 -16.21
C GLY A 219 -14.41 14.65 -17.32
N THR A 220 -14.44 15.94 -16.96
CA THR A 220 -14.85 17.01 -17.87
C THR A 220 -13.95 18.23 -17.73
N VAL A 221 -13.30 18.59 -18.83
CA VAL A 221 -12.55 19.86 -18.96
C VAL A 221 -13.24 20.75 -19.97
N HIS A 222 -13.47 22.00 -19.57
CA HIS A 222 -13.99 23.04 -20.43
C HIS A 222 -12.86 23.92 -20.93
N ILE A 223 -12.67 23.98 -22.24
CA ILE A 223 -11.69 24.84 -22.89
C ILE A 223 -12.45 25.93 -23.64
N ALA A 224 -12.20 27.19 -23.28
CA ALA A 224 -12.83 28.36 -23.89
C ALA A 224 -11.78 29.37 -24.31
N GLY A 225 -12.00 30.03 -25.45
CA GLY A 225 -11.11 31.07 -25.94
C GLY A 225 -11.62 31.72 -27.22
N VAL A 226 -11.03 32.84 -27.58
CA VAL A 226 -11.26 33.53 -28.85
C VAL A 226 -9.99 33.43 -29.68
N GLY A 227 -10.03 32.72 -30.80
CA GLY A 227 -8.88 32.50 -31.66
C GLY A 227 -9.25 31.88 -33.01
N ALA A 228 -8.24 31.64 -33.83
CA ALA A 228 -8.41 30.96 -35.11
C ALA A 228 -8.62 29.45 -34.90
N PRO A 229 -9.15 28.71 -35.88
CA PRO A 229 -9.29 27.24 -35.79
C PRO A 229 -7.98 26.53 -35.39
N ASP A 230 -6.83 27.01 -35.86
CA ASP A 230 -5.51 26.47 -35.50
C ASP A 230 -5.19 26.57 -34.01
N ASP A 231 -5.72 27.58 -33.32
CA ASP A 231 -5.54 27.74 -31.87
C ASP A 231 -6.37 26.69 -31.11
N PHE A 232 -7.60 26.42 -31.55
CA PHE A 232 -8.41 25.33 -31.00
C PHE A 232 -7.77 23.96 -31.24
N ILE A 233 -7.14 23.74 -32.40
CA ILE A 233 -6.40 22.50 -32.68
C ILE A 233 -5.24 22.35 -31.68
N LYS A 234 -4.43 23.39 -31.47
CA LYS A 234 -3.34 23.36 -30.48
C LYS A 234 -3.84 23.13 -29.06
N ALA A 235 -4.97 23.73 -28.69
CA ALA A 235 -5.56 23.50 -27.38
C ALA A 235 -5.99 22.04 -27.19
N LEU A 236 -6.64 21.43 -28.20
CA LEU A 236 -7.02 20.02 -28.18
C LEU A 236 -5.84 19.06 -28.19
N GLN A 237 -4.71 19.43 -28.83
CA GLN A 237 -3.48 18.63 -28.81
C GLN A 237 -2.85 18.51 -27.42
N ASN A 238 -3.16 19.44 -26.51
CA ASN A 238 -2.71 19.36 -25.12
C ASN A 238 -3.71 18.62 -24.21
N VAL A 239 -4.84 18.12 -24.74
CA VAL A 239 -5.78 17.32 -23.95
C VAL A 239 -5.20 15.92 -23.76
N VAL A 240 -5.04 15.53 -22.50
CA VAL A 240 -4.47 14.24 -22.10
C VAL A 240 -5.51 13.42 -21.34
N TYR A 241 -5.49 12.12 -21.60
CA TYR A 241 -6.15 11.14 -20.74
C TYR A 241 -5.12 10.60 -19.75
N ILE A 242 -5.46 10.63 -18.47
CA ILE A 242 -4.57 10.25 -17.37
C ILE A 242 -5.19 9.07 -16.64
N ASN A 243 -4.41 8.00 -16.45
CA ASN A 243 -4.77 6.85 -15.62
C ASN A 243 -3.65 6.53 -14.63
N GLU A 244 -3.80 6.97 -13.40
CA GLU A 244 -2.85 6.80 -12.29
C GLU A 244 -3.15 5.53 -11.46
N ARG A 245 -4.03 4.64 -11.95
CA ARG A 245 -4.27 3.37 -11.26
C ARG A 245 -3.05 2.47 -11.40
N LEU A 246 -2.50 2.05 -10.26
CA LEU A 246 -1.49 0.99 -10.18
C LEU A 246 -1.94 -0.31 -10.88
N ILE A 247 -3.25 -0.55 -10.92
CA ILE A 247 -3.92 -1.61 -11.68
C ILE A 247 -5.07 -0.97 -12.47
N PRO A 248 -4.86 -0.60 -13.75
CA PRO A 248 -5.90 -0.04 -14.61
C PRO A 248 -7.08 -1.02 -14.77
N THR A 249 -8.30 -0.50 -14.92
CA THR A 249 -9.47 -1.33 -15.18
C THR A 249 -9.63 -1.52 -16.69
N PRO A 250 -9.50 -2.76 -17.21
CA PRO A 250 -9.61 -3.03 -18.63
C PRO A 250 -10.92 -2.52 -19.22
N GLY A 251 -10.89 -2.12 -20.49
CA GLY A 251 -12.08 -1.80 -21.28
C GLY A 251 -11.96 -0.47 -22.00
N LYS A 252 -13.01 -0.16 -22.77
CA LYS A 252 -13.09 1.07 -23.55
C LYS A 252 -13.49 2.26 -22.67
N ARG A 253 -12.96 3.44 -23.00
CA ARG A 253 -13.37 4.74 -22.50
C ARG A 253 -13.62 5.63 -23.70
N SER A 254 -14.76 6.30 -23.73
CA SER A 254 -15.09 7.22 -24.81
C SER A 254 -14.95 8.64 -24.28
N VAL A 255 -13.99 9.39 -24.82
CA VAL A 255 -13.86 10.83 -24.58
C VAL A 255 -14.72 11.54 -25.61
N VAL A 256 -15.69 12.32 -25.14
CA VAL A 256 -16.62 13.05 -26.00
C VAL A 256 -16.22 14.52 -26.02
N ILE A 257 -15.90 15.03 -27.20
CA ILE A 257 -15.58 16.43 -27.43
C ILE A 257 -16.84 17.13 -27.95
N LEU A 258 -17.38 18.02 -27.12
CA LEU A 258 -18.52 18.88 -27.45
C LEU A 258 -17.98 20.27 -27.81
N SER A 259 -17.94 20.57 -29.10
CA SER A 259 -17.46 21.87 -29.59
C SER A 259 -18.62 22.81 -29.87
N MET A 260 -18.43 24.10 -29.57
CA MET A 260 -19.40 25.16 -29.84
C MET A 260 -18.73 26.34 -30.52
N PHE A 261 -19.44 26.99 -31.44
CA PHE A 261 -19.05 28.25 -32.06
C PHE A 261 -20.18 29.26 -31.89
N ASN A 262 -19.95 30.37 -31.17
CA ASN A 262 -20.98 31.37 -30.84
C ASN A 262 -22.25 30.73 -30.28
N GLU A 263 -22.11 29.85 -29.28
CA GLU A 263 -23.21 29.10 -28.65
C GLU A 263 -23.97 28.12 -29.57
N VAL A 264 -23.53 27.97 -30.83
CA VAL A 264 -24.06 26.97 -31.75
C VAL A 264 -23.23 25.69 -31.64
N PRO A 265 -23.84 24.53 -31.29
CA PRO A 265 -23.13 23.27 -31.20
C PRO A 265 -22.66 22.82 -32.59
N LEU A 266 -21.42 22.32 -32.64
CA LEU A 266 -20.82 21.69 -33.81
C LEU A 266 -20.97 20.17 -33.73
N ALA A 267 -20.43 19.46 -34.73
CA ALA A 267 -20.39 18.01 -34.73
C ALA A 267 -19.65 17.49 -33.49
N THR A 268 -20.30 16.58 -32.76
CA THR A 268 -19.68 15.87 -31.65
C THR A 268 -18.63 14.90 -32.16
N ILE A 269 -17.45 14.93 -31.54
CA ILE A 269 -16.38 13.98 -31.82
C ILE A 269 -16.28 13.02 -30.64
N THR A 270 -16.14 11.73 -30.93
CA THR A 270 -15.90 10.71 -29.91
C THR A 270 -14.56 10.05 -30.19
N VAL A 271 -13.72 10.00 -29.16
CA VAL A 271 -12.41 9.34 -29.19
C VAL A 271 -12.47 8.16 -28.24
N ASP A 272 -12.34 6.96 -28.78
CA ASP A 272 -12.29 5.74 -27.98
C ASP A 272 -10.85 5.43 -27.57
N ILE A 273 -10.64 5.32 -26.27
CA ILE A 273 -9.40 4.90 -25.63
C ILE A 273 -9.60 3.48 -25.13
N THR A 274 -8.74 2.56 -25.54
CA THR A 274 -8.78 1.17 -25.06
C THR A 274 -7.75 0.99 -23.96
N VAL A 275 -8.22 0.79 -22.74
CA VAL A 275 -7.36 0.41 -21.61
C VAL A 275 -7.17 -1.11 -21.66
N ALA A 276 -5.96 -1.55 -21.98
CA ALA A 276 -5.61 -2.96 -21.93
C ALA A 276 -5.75 -3.49 -20.49
N GLY A 277 -6.16 -4.76 -20.35
CA GLY A 277 -6.22 -5.40 -19.05
C GLY A 277 -4.86 -5.88 -18.60
N ASN A 278 -4.63 -5.93 -17.28
CA ASN A 278 -3.51 -6.70 -16.75
C ASN A 278 -3.67 -8.16 -17.18
N THR A 279 -2.65 -8.69 -17.84
CA THR A 279 -2.61 -10.10 -18.26
C THR A 279 -2.50 -11.01 -17.03
N ARG A 280 -3.02 -12.23 -17.15
CA ARG A 280 -2.90 -13.23 -16.08
C ARG A 280 -1.41 -13.60 -15.92
N PRO A 281 -0.84 -13.58 -14.70
CA PRO A 281 0.51 -14.13 -14.51
C PRO A 281 0.46 -15.65 -14.75
N VAL A 282 1.40 -16.18 -15.53
CA VAL A 282 1.60 -17.62 -15.77
C VAL A 282 2.97 -17.97 -15.21
N ILE A 283 3.04 -18.92 -14.29
CA ILE A 283 4.36 -19.32 -13.78
C ILE A 283 4.96 -20.26 -14.81
N VAL A 284 6.18 -19.99 -15.25
CA VAL A 284 6.91 -20.89 -16.16
C VAL A 284 8.21 -21.27 -15.48
N ILE A 285 8.38 -22.54 -15.16
CA ILE A 285 9.63 -23.03 -14.58
C ILE A 285 10.43 -23.73 -15.67
N GLU A 286 11.46 -23.06 -16.19
CA GLU A 286 12.40 -23.69 -17.12
C GLU A 286 13.49 -24.47 -16.36
N GLY A 287 13.71 -25.75 -16.72
CA GLY A 287 14.90 -26.51 -16.31
C GLY A 287 14.74 -27.53 -15.15
N LEU A 288 14.88 -28.81 -15.53
CA LEU A 288 15.19 -30.08 -14.82
C LEU A 288 14.26 -30.64 -13.71
N ASP A 289 13.89 -31.91 -13.94
CA ASP A 289 13.05 -32.88 -13.21
C ASP A 289 12.09 -32.35 -12.13
N ALA A 290 10.79 -32.57 -12.38
CA ALA A 290 9.71 -32.39 -11.41
C ALA A 290 9.94 -33.14 -10.07
N ASP A 291 10.89 -34.09 -10.05
CA ASP A 291 11.24 -34.93 -8.92
C ASP A 291 12.71 -34.72 -8.48
N ILE A 292 12.91 -34.10 -7.32
CA ILE A 292 14.22 -33.97 -6.69
C ILE A 292 14.53 -35.23 -5.89
N GLY A 293 15.39 -36.08 -6.46
CA GLY A 293 15.88 -37.27 -5.80
C GLY A 293 17.06 -37.02 -4.84
N LEU A 294 16.87 -37.35 -3.56
CA LEU A 294 17.86 -37.28 -2.48
C LEU A 294 18.61 -38.62 -2.35
N ASN A 295 19.87 -38.64 -2.79
CA ASN A 295 20.83 -39.70 -2.46
C ASN A 295 21.58 -39.36 -1.15
N TRP A 296 22.45 -40.27 -0.68
CA TRP A 296 23.16 -40.10 0.59
C TRP A 296 24.02 -38.82 0.64
N GLU A 297 24.67 -38.43 -0.45
CA GLU A 297 25.49 -37.20 -0.54
C GLU A 297 24.63 -35.94 -0.43
N LYS A 298 23.49 -35.92 -1.14
CA LYS A 298 22.55 -34.80 -1.13
C LYS A 298 21.87 -34.63 0.23
N ARG A 299 21.60 -35.71 0.98
CA ARG A 299 21.04 -35.62 2.35
C ARG A 299 21.94 -34.80 3.30
N LYS A 300 23.26 -34.92 3.17
CA LYS A 300 24.21 -34.12 3.95
C LYS A 300 24.12 -32.63 3.58
N ILE A 301 23.97 -32.33 2.29
CA ILE A 301 23.79 -30.97 1.77
C ILE A 301 22.46 -30.36 2.24
N VAL A 302 21.36 -31.12 2.24
CA VAL A 302 20.05 -30.64 2.75
C VAL A 302 20.15 -30.21 4.22
N LYS A 303 20.96 -30.91 5.02
CA LYS A 303 21.18 -30.59 6.43
C LYS A 303 22.11 -29.39 6.64
N GLU A 304 23.17 -29.25 5.83
CA GLU A 304 24.21 -28.23 6.02
C GLU A 304 23.95 -26.92 5.26
N LYS A 305 23.40 -27.00 4.04
CA LYS A 305 23.21 -25.85 3.12
C LYS A 305 21.74 -25.65 2.70
N GLY A 306 20.86 -26.62 2.92
CA GLY A 306 19.49 -26.61 2.43
C GLY A 306 19.38 -26.95 0.94
N LEU A 307 18.17 -27.26 0.49
CA LEU A 307 17.84 -27.61 -0.89
C LEU A 307 17.00 -26.49 -1.52
N ARG A 308 17.48 -25.87 -2.61
CA ARG A 308 16.65 -24.94 -3.39
C ARG A 308 15.59 -25.73 -4.15
N ILE A 309 14.34 -25.27 -4.08
CA ILE A 309 13.19 -25.97 -4.69
C ILE A 309 12.77 -25.33 -6.01
N PHE A 310 12.90 -24.01 -6.11
CA PHE A 310 12.43 -23.19 -7.23
C PHE A 310 13.57 -22.30 -7.78
N ASP A 311 14.81 -22.81 -7.81
CA ASP A 311 16.00 -22.02 -8.21
C ASP A 311 15.98 -21.54 -9.67
N SER A 312 15.20 -22.19 -10.54
CA SER A 312 14.97 -21.79 -11.93
C SER A 312 13.55 -21.30 -12.22
N LEU A 313 12.79 -20.93 -11.17
CA LEU A 313 11.44 -20.41 -11.36
C LEU A 313 11.47 -19.06 -12.04
N GLU A 314 10.74 -18.95 -13.16
CA GLU A 314 10.45 -17.70 -13.85
C GLU A 314 8.95 -17.45 -13.80
N ILE A 315 8.56 -16.18 -13.77
CA ILE A 315 7.17 -15.75 -13.80
C ILE A 315 6.96 -15.04 -15.13
N GLU A 316 6.38 -15.78 -16.07
CA GLU A 316 5.94 -15.22 -17.32
C GLU A 316 4.55 -14.60 -17.21
N TYR A 317 4.16 -13.87 -18.24
CA TYR A 317 2.82 -13.33 -18.35
C TYR A 317 2.33 -13.65 -19.74
N GLU A 318 1.58 -14.73 -19.88
CA GLU A 318 0.81 -14.99 -21.09
C GLU A 318 -0.55 -14.30 -20.96
N GLY A 319 -0.71 -13.19 -21.68
CA GLY A 319 -2.04 -12.65 -22.00
C GLY A 319 -2.48 -13.17 -23.37
N CYS A 320 -3.69 -13.72 -23.44
CA CYS A 320 -4.37 -14.12 -24.67
C CYS A 320 -4.26 -13.05 -25.77
N GLU A 321 -3.85 -13.48 -26.98
CA GLU A 321 -3.70 -12.74 -28.23
C GLU A 321 -3.28 -11.26 -28.15
N LYS A 322 -2.06 -11.01 -28.61
CA LYS A 322 -1.52 -9.67 -28.88
C LYS A 322 -2.50 -8.85 -29.71
N ASP A 323 -2.93 -7.71 -29.18
CA ASP A 323 -3.23 -6.54 -30.01
C ASP A 323 -1.98 -5.65 -29.93
N ASP A 324 -1.21 -5.63 -31.02
CA ASP A 324 0.18 -5.12 -31.12
C ASP A 324 0.31 -3.58 -30.94
N ASP A 325 -0.77 -2.86 -30.58
CA ASP A 325 -0.83 -1.39 -30.63
C ASP A 325 -0.97 -0.69 -29.27
N SER A 326 -0.78 -1.38 -28.13
CA SER A 326 -0.92 -0.75 -26.80
C SER A 326 0.43 -0.37 -26.16
N PRO A 327 0.73 0.92 -25.92
CA PRO A 327 2.02 1.37 -25.38
C PRO A 327 2.21 1.14 -23.86
N VAL A 328 1.24 0.52 -23.17
CA VAL A 328 1.23 0.42 -21.69
C VAL A 328 1.20 -1.05 -21.21
N ASP A 329 2.05 -1.91 -21.76
CA ASP A 329 2.06 -3.36 -21.46
C ASP A 329 3.22 -3.83 -20.56
N LYS A 330 3.75 -2.94 -19.70
CA LYS A 330 5.00 -3.19 -18.94
C LYS A 330 4.87 -3.29 -17.43
N VAL A 331 3.68 -3.12 -16.85
CA VAL A 331 3.52 -3.07 -15.39
C VAL A 331 3.01 -4.41 -14.85
N ARG A 332 3.94 -5.23 -14.36
CA ARG A 332 3.72 -6.62 -13.94
C ARG A 332 3.88 -6.76 -12.41
N PHE A 333 2.82 -6.41 -11.67
CA PHE A 333 2.78 -6.47 -10.20
C PHE A 333 2.02 -7.70 -9.68
N LEU A 334 2.52 -8.29 -8.60
CA LEU A 334 1.89 -9.38 -7.84
C LEU A 334 1.50 -8.89 -6.43
N ASP A 335 0.56 -9.58 -5.80
CA ASP A 335 0.08 -9.27 -4.44
C ASP A 335 0.37 -10.38 -3.41
N ALA A 336 0.53 -11.61 -3.87
CA ALA A 336 0.81 -12.75 -3.03
C ALA A 336 1.45 -13.89 -3.81
N ALA A 337 2.22 -14.69 -3.09
CA ALA A 337 2.65 -16.02 -3.50
C ALA A 337 2.36 -17.01 -2.36
N VAL A 338 1.85 -18.18 -2.72
CA VAL A 338 1.49 -19.23 -1.77
C VAL A 338 2.20 -20.51 -2.19
N VAL A 339 3.09 -20.98 -1.31
CA VAL A 339 3.75 -22.28 -1.40
C VAL A 339 3.05 -23.22 -0.42
N ARG A 340 2.57 -24.37 -0.88
CA ARG A 340 1.94 -25.40 -0.06
C ARG A 340 2.79 -26.66 -0.04
N VAL A 341 2.69 -27.42 1.04
CA VAL A 341 3.43 -28.66 1.27
C VAL A 341 2.47 -29.77 1.66
N ASN A 342 2.63 -30.93 1.02
CA ASN A 342 1.85 -32.13 1.29
C ASN A 342 2.76 -33.37 1.30
N PRO A 343 2.80 -34.18 2.38
CA PRO A 343 2.20 -33.93 3.69
C PRO A 343 2.92 -32.80 4.43
N ALA A 344 2.28 -32.25 5.46
CA ALA A 344 2.84 -31.21 6.32
C ALA A 344 4.25 -31.58 6.84
N PHE A 345 5.12 -30.59 6.94
CA PHE A 345 6.48 -30.75 7.45
C PHE A 345 6.49 -31.29 8.88
N LYS A 346 7.43 -32.21 9.10
CA LYS A 346 7.67 -32.84 10.41
C LYS A 346 8.62 -32.00 11.25
N LYS A 347 8.78 -32.40 12.52
CA LYS A 347 9.71 -31.72 13.44
C LYS A 347 11.13 -31.80 12.88
N GLY A 348 11.76 -30.64 12.64
CA GLY A 348 13.10 -30.54 12.07
C GLY A 348 13.12 -30.21 10.57
N GLU A 349 11.95 -30.11 9.94
CA GLU A 349 11.77 -29.66 8.57
C GLU A 349 11.22 -28.22 8.54
N SER A 350 11.76 -27.38 7.66
CA SER A 350 11.27 -26.02 7.47
C SER A 350 11.72 -25.42 6.14
N PHE A 351 11.06 -24.33 5.75
CA PHE A 351 11.61 -23.40 4.77
C PHE A 351 12.54 -22.40 5.45
N ASN A 352 13.63 -22.07 4.78
CA ASN A 352 14.56 -21.04 5.22
C ASN A 352 14.96 -20.11 4.06
N PHE A 353 15.39 -18.90 4.39
CA PHE A 353 15.87 -17.89 3.47
C PHE A 353 17.31 -17.54 3.86
N PRO A 354 18.34 -18.09 3.18
CA PRO A 354 19.73 -17.96 3.59
C PRO A 354 20.23 -16.50 3.65
N LYS A 355 19.69 -15.62 2.79
CA LYS A 355 19.99 -14.18 2.79
C LYS A 355 19.18 -13.38 3.83
N GLY A 356 18.22 -14.02 4.51
CA GLY A 356 17.37 -13.44 5.54
C GLY A 356 16.15 -12.68 5.01
N ILE A 357 15.10 -12.62 5.83
CA ILE A 357 13.81 -11.98 5.51
C ILE A 357 13.86 -10.43 5.66
N LYS A 358 14.95 -9.87 6.19
CA LYS A 358 15.04 -8.43 6.52
C LYS A 358 14.93 -7.52 5.28
N GLY A 359 15.53 -7.91 4.15
CA GLY A 359 15.43 -7.15 2.89
C GLY A 359 14.03 -7.17 2.25
N LEU A 360 13.12 -8.04 2.73
CA LEU A 360 11.77 -8.14 2.17
C LEU A 360 10.87 -7.00 2.62
N LYS A 361 11.04 -6.51 3.85
CA LYS A 361 10.27 -5.36 4.36
C LYS A 361 10.57 -4.08 3.59
N GLU A 362 11.82 -3.87 3.18
CA GLU A 362 12.24 -2.73 2.37
C GLU A 362 11.64 -2.77 0.96
N LYS A 363 11.38 -3.98 0.46
CA LYS A 363 10.67 -4.25 -0.81
C LYS A 363 9.14 -4.27 -0.68
N GLY A 364 8.59 -3.92 0.50
CA GLY A 364 7.14 -3.93 0.75
C GLY A 364 6.51 -5.32 0.89
N LEU A 365 7.32 -6.36 1.05
CA LEU A 365 6.89 -7.76 1.18
C LEU A 365 6.98 -8.26 2.62
N SER A 366 6.07 -9.17 2.95
CA SER A 366 5.99 -9.86 4.24
C SER A 366 5.84 -11.36 4.01
N VAL A 367 6.46 -12.17 4.88
CA VAL A 367 6.42 -13.63 4.77
C VAL A 367 5.87 -14.20 6.07
N SER A 368 4.91 -15.10 5.96
CA SER A 368 4.40 -15.92 7.06
C SER A 368 4.43 -17.38 6.63
N PHE A 369 4.86 -18.28 7.52
CA PHE A 369 4.90 -19.71 7.21
C PHE A 369 4.52 -20.54 8.43
N ASN A 370 4.01 -21.75 8.16
CA ASN A 370 3.76 -22.81 9.11
C ASN A 370 4.26 -24.14 8.50
N ASN A 371 3.80 -25.28 9.03
CA ASN A 371 4.25 -26.59 8.55
C ASN A 371 3.58 -27.04 7.24
N GLU A 372 2.53 -26.36 6.79
CA GLU A 372 1.72 -26.73 5.60
C GLU A 372 1.84 -25.71 4.47
N GLU A 373 2.10 -24.44 4.80
CA GLU A 373 2.16 -23.36 3.82
C GLU A 373 3.15 -22.25 4.19
N LEU A 374 3.68 -21.63 3.16
CA LEU A 374 4.41 -20.37 3.19
C LEU A 374 3.67 -19.36 2.31
N VAL A 375 3.41 -18.19 2.87
CA VAL A 375 2.65 -17.12 2.22
C VAL A 375 3.50 -15.84 2.21
N ILE A 376 3.78 -15.34 1.01
CA ILE A 376 4.40 -14.05 0.76
C ILE A 376 3.28 -13.07 0.41
N ARG A 377 3.21 -11.91 1.06
CA ARG A 377 2.20 -10.86 0.83
C ARG A 377 2.84 -9.49 0.69
N GLY A 378 2.31 -8.68 -0.20
CA GLY A 378 2.72 -7.29 -0.43
C GLY A 378 2.56 -6.95 -1.89
N ILE A 379 2.53 -5.67 -2.27
CA ILE A 379 2.46 -5.32 -3.69
C ILE A 379 3.88 -5.05 -4.16
N ALA A 380 4.40 -5.91 -5.04
CA ALA A 380 5.75 -5.75 -5.59
C ALA A 380 5.83 -6.25 -7.04
N HIS A 381 6.85 -5.78 -7.75
CA HIS A 381 7.11 -6.22 -9.12
C HIS A 381 7.40 -7.73 -9.14
N TYR A 382 7.02 -8.44 -10.20
CA TYR A 382 7.13 -9.91 -10.26
C TYR A 382 8.56 -10.41 -10.02
N SER A 383 9.57 -9.66 -10.46
CA SER A 383 10.98 -9.98 -10.23
C SER A 383 11.35 -10.06 -8.76
N GLU A 384 10.65 -9.32 -7.89
CA GLU A 384 10.86 -9.40 -6.45
C GLU A 384 10.29 -10.71 -5.88
N TYR A 385 9.23 -11.25 -6.47
CA TYR A 385 8.71 -12.56 -6.10
C TYR A 385 9.60 -13.69 -6.61
N GLU A 386 10.12 -13.59 -7.84
CA GLU A 386 11.12 -14.53 -8.39
C GLU A 386 12.34 -14.61 -7.49
N ASP A 387 12.97 -13.48 -7.17
CA ASP A 387 14.17 -13.42 -6.32
C ASP A 387 13.94 -14.12 -4.97
N VAL A 388 12.74 -14.00 -4.40
CA VAL A 388 12.41 -14.59 -3.10
C VAL A 388 12.15 -16.08 -3.21
N LEU A 389 11.38 -16.51 -4.20
CA LEU A 389 11.05 -17.91 -4.42
C LEU A 389 12.30 -18.72 -4.81
N GLN A 390 13.20 -18.14 -5.63
CA GLN A 390 14.47 -18.76 -6.01
C GLN A 390 15.46 -18.91 -4.86
N GLN A 391 15.40 -18.01 -3.87
CA GLN A 391 16.26 -18.06 -2.68
C GLN A 391 15.75 -19.00 -1.59
N MET A 392 14.48 -19.43 -1.66
CA MET A 392 13.88 -20.31 -0.67
C MET A 392 14.55 -21.69 -0.69
N VAL A 393 14.95 -22.16 0.49
CA VAL A 393 15.51 -23.51 0.65
C VAL A 393 14.67 -24.35 1.61
N TYR A 394 14.50 -25.62 1.28
CA TYR A 394 14.04 -26.65 2.21
C TYR A 394 15.20 -27.16 3.06
N VAL A 395 15.01 -27.18 4.37
CA VAL A 395 15.98 -27.70 5.33
C VAL A 395 15.34 -28.88 6.05
N ASN A 396 16.10 -29.97 6.18
CA ASN A 396 15.75 -31.12 7.02
C ASN A 396 16.93 -31.48 7.92
N LEU A 397 16.75 -31.30 9.23
CA LEU A 397 17.79 -31.55 10.23
C LEU A 397 18.00 -33.05 10.52
N ASP A 398 17.01 -33.88 10.20
CA ASP A 398 17.00 -35.33 10.41
C ASP A 398 16.32 -36.06 9.22
N PRO A 399 16.99 -36.10 8.04
CA PRO A 399 16.39 -36.68 6.84
C PRO A 399 16.20 -38.19 6.98
N ALA A 400 14.94 -38.62 7.08
CA ALA A 400 14.54 -40.01 7.17
C ALA A 400 14.89 -40.82 5.90
N ASP A 401 14.94 -42.15 6.02
CA ASP A 401 15.23 -43.03 4.89
C ASP A 401 14.16 -43.00 3.80
N THR A 402 12.92 -42.73 4.19
CA THR A 402 11.77 -42.51 3.30
C THR A 402 11.26 -41.08 3.49
N LEU A 403 11.55 -40.21 2.52
CA LEU A 403 11.03 -38.84 2.45
C LEU A 403 10.22 -38.70 1.16
N HIS A 404 9.05 -38.06 1.27
CA HIS A 404 8.21 -37.67 0.14
C HIS A 404 7.46 -36.39 0.54
N HIS A 405 7.69 -35.31 -0.20
CA HIS A 405 6.88 -34.10 -0.12
C HIS A 405 6.54 -33.60 -1.51
N GLU A 406 5.28 -33.29 -1.72
CA GLU A 406 4.75 -32.51 -2.82
C GLU A 406 4.70 -31.04 -2.38
N ILE A 407 5.41 -30.18 -3.12
CA ILE A 407 5.48 -28.74 -2.87
C ILE A 407 4.93 -28.02 -4.08
N THR A 408 3.88 -27.22 -3.87
CA THR A 408 3.21 -26.48 -4.96
C THR A 408 3.33 -24.98 -4.74
N VAL A 409 3.62 -24.21 -5.78
CA VAL A 409 3.65 -22.74 -5.74
C VAL A 409 2.57 -22.15 -6.64
N THR A 410 1.91 -21.09 -6.16
CA THR A 410 0.99 -20.25 -6.93
C THR A 410 1.26 -18.79 -6.64
N VAL A 411 1.09 -17.92 -7.63
CA VAL A 411 1.15 -16.46 -7.46
C VAL A 411 -0.18 -15.83 -7.81
N SER A 412 -0.44 -14.64 -7.28
CA SER A 412 -1.67 -13.92 -7.59
C SER A 412 -1.50 -12.42 -7.75
N THR A 413 -2.48 -11.86 -8.43
CA THR A 413 -2.73 -10.42 -8.54
C THR A 413 -4.21 -10.11 -8.27
N MET A 414 -4.53 -8.82 -8.13
CA MET A 414 -5.89 -8.31 -7.86
C MET A 414 -6.56 -8.85 -6.58
N LYS A 415 -5.83 -8.87 -5.47
CA LYS A 415 -6.19 -9.46 -4.18
C LYS A 415 -6.59 -10.93 -4.29
N GLY A 416 -5.82 -11.72 -5.04
CA GLY A 416 -6.07 -13.16 -5.20
C GLY A 416 -7.16 -13.52 -6.22
N LYS A 417 -7.71 -12.54 -6.97
CA LYS A 417 -8.73 -12.77 -8.00
C LYS A 417 -8.15 -13.39 -9.27
N CYS A 418 -6.92 -13.04 -9.61
CA CYS A 418 -6.22 -13.59 -10.76
C CYS A 418 -5.05 -14.42 -10.24
N LYS A 419 -5.21 -15.75 -10.26
CA LYS A 419 -4.18 -16.70 -9.82
C LYS A 419 -3.50 -17.33 -11.02
N SER A 420 -2.21 -17.56 -10.91
CA SER A 420 -1.49 -18.41 -11.84
C SER A 420 -2.01 -19.85 -11.79
N ASP A 421 -1.54 -20.65 -12.72
CA ASP A 421 -1.40 -22.09 -12.55
C ASP A 421 -0.57 -22.47 -11.31
N ALA A 422 -0.68 -23.73 -10.92
CA ALA A 422 0.04 -24.28 -9.77
C ALA A 422 1.21 -25.10 -10.27
N GLU A 423 2.41 -24.69 -9.90
CA GLU A 423 3.64 -25.39 -10.24
C GLU A 423 4.07 -26.32 -9.12
N GLN A 424 4.40 -27.56 -9.45
CA GLN A 424 4.64 -28.63 -8.49
C GLN A 424 6.07 -29.16 -8.55
N ARG A 425 6.64 -29.45 -7.38
CA ARG A 425 7.91 -30.15 -7.20
C ARG A 425 7.79 -31.22 -6.13
N ASN A 426 8.33 -32.41 -6.40
CA ASN A 426 8.37 -33.50 -5.44
C ASN A 426 9.79 -33.67 -4.89
N ILE A 427 9.92 -33.87 -3.57
CA ILE A 427 11.19 -34.17 -2.90
C ILE A 427 11.13 -35.60 -2.37
N ASN A 428 11.92 -36.49 -2.97
CA ASN A 428 11.86 -37.93 -2.71
C ASN A 428 13.23 -38.52 -2.37
N THR A 429 13.31 -39.54 -1.52
CA THR A 429 14.54 -40.30 -1.34
C THR A 429 14.75 -41.33 -2.45
N ILE A 430 15.93 -41.31 -3.11
CA ILE A 430 16.28 -42.34 -4.10
C ILE A 430 16.87 -43.54 -3.37
N HIS A 431 16.20 -44.68 -3.41
CA HIS A 431 16.79 -45.97 -3.07
C HIS A 431 17.46 -46.54 -4.32
N THR A 432 18.80 -46.51 -4.41
CA THR A 432 19.54 -47.15 -5.51
C THR A 432 19.35 -48.66 -5.44
N ASN A 433 18.39 -49.19 -6.19
CA ASN A 433 18.33 -50.62 -6.48
C ASN A 433 17.86 -50.85 -7.92
N ARG A 434 18.71 -50.46 -8.88
CA ARG A 434 18.89 -51.05 -10.22
C ARG A 434 19.87 -50.19 -11.01
N GLY A 435 20.90 -50.82 -11.58
CA GLY A 435 21.93 -50.16 -12.35
C GLY A 435 21.35 -49.43 -13.56
N ILE A 436 21.69 -48.14 -13.70
CA ILE A 436 21.39 -47.36 -14.90
C ILE A 436 22.66 -46.57 -15.29
N ALA A 437 22.88 -46.52 -16.59
CA ALA A 437 24.08 -46.11 -17.30
C ALA A 437 24.53 -44.67 -17.02
N LYS A 438 25.85 -44.47 -17.16
CA LYS A 438 26.54 -43.18 -17.11
C LYS A 438 26.00 -42.21 -18.18
N ASN A 439 25.04 -41.37 -17.84
CA ASN A 439 24.79 -40.11 -18.55
C ASN A 439 24.35 -39.07 -17.49
N GLY A 440 25.26 -38.19 -17.07
CA GLY A 440 24.96 -37.17 -16.07
C GLY A 440 26.15 -36.48 -15.39
N VAL A 441 27.40 -36.85 -15.68
CA VAL A 441 28.59 -36.29 -15.01
C VAL A 441 29.05 -34.95 -15.62
N LYS A 442 28.12 -34.08 -16.04
CA LYS A 442 28.46 -32.69 -16.46
C LYS A 442 28.09 -31.63 -15.42
N PHE A 443 27.19 -31.92 -14.48
CA PHE A 443 26.67 -30.90 -13.56
C PHE A 443 27.54 -30.64 -12.31
N ALA A 444 28.37 -31.60 -11.90
CA ALA A 444 29.20 -31.44 -10.70
C ALA A 444 30.39 -30.46 -10.90
N LYS A 445 30.77 -30.13 -12.14
CA LYS A 445 31.90 -29.23 -12.41
C LYS A 445 31.53 -27.75 -12.41
N ASN A 446 30.29 -27.39 -12.74
CA ASN A 446 29.91 -25.97 -12.82
C ASN A 446 29.67 -25.35 -11.44
N ASN A 447 29.13 -26.10 -10.48
CA ASN A 447 28.89 -25.60 -9.12
C ASN A 447 30.14 -25.47 -8.23
N LEU A 448 31.30 -25.99 -8.68
CA LEU A 448 32.57 -25.90 -7.94
C LEU A 448 33.37 -24.63 -8.24
N ASN A 449 33.05 -23.88 -9.31
CA ASN A 449 33.87 -22.77 -9.77
C ASN A 449 33.42 -21.37 -9.29
N GLU A 450 32.29 -21.23 -8.59
CA GLU A 450 31.76 -19.90 -8.18
C GLU A 450 31.77 -19.60 -6.67
N GLU A 451 32.29 -20.48 -5.80
CA GLU A 451 32.49 -20.18 -4.38
C GLU A 451 33.98 -19.91 -4.07
N GLN A 452 34.52 -18.79 -4.55
CA GLN A 452 35.64 -18.13 -3.87
C GLN A 452 35.36 -16.63 -3.71
N LEU A 453 34.96 -16.25 -2.50
CA LEU A 453 35.12 -14.89 -2.00
C LEU A 453 35.67 -14.89 -0.57
N PRO A 454 36.37 -13.81 -0.18
CA PRO A 454 37.54 -13.86 0.69
C PRO A 454 37.19 -13.51 2.14
N GLY A 455 38.05 -14.01 3.04
CA GLY A 455 38.18 -13.47 4.38
C GLY A 455 37.37 -14.23 5.43
N ILE A 456 37.98 -15.28 5.99
CA ILE A 456 37.82 -15.63 7.40
C ILE A 456 39.19 -16.07 7.92
N VAL A 457 39.66 -15.33 8.92
CA VAL A 457 40.86 -15.60 9.71
C VAL A 457 40.60 -16.88 10.52
N SER A 458 41.48 -17.87 10.40
CA SER A 458 41.46 -19.07 11.24
C SER A 458 42.41 -18.87 12.43
N MET A 459 41.90 -19.10 13.64
CA MET A 459 42.73 -19.32 14.82
C MET A 459 42.72 -20.80 15.23
N GLU A 460 43.94 -21.22 15.59
CA GLU A 460 44.33 -22.27 16.53
C GLU A 460 44.55 -23.73 16.09
N ALA A 461 45.85 -24.04 16.12
CA ALA A 461 46.49 -25.07 16.92
C ALA A 461 46.50 -26.53 16.41
N GLY A 462 47.73 -27.01 16.20
CA GLY A 462 48.12 -28.28 16.82
C GLY A 462 48.95 -29.23 15.96
N ILE A 463 50.25 -29.26 16.26
CA ILE A 463 51.07 -30.48 16.35
C ILE A 463 51.57 -31.11 15.03
N GLY A 464 52.84 -30.82 14.74
CA GLY A 464 53.88 -31.85 14.65
C GLY A 464 54.06 -32.59 13.33
N SER A 465 55.12 -32.25 12.59
CA SER A 465 56.18 -33.22 12.26
C SER A 465 57.40 -32.52 11.67
N MET A 466 58.57 -33.01 12.08
CA MET A 466 59.90 -32.62 11.61
C MET A 466 60.12 -33.08 10.16
N SER A 467 60.84 -32.29 9.35
CA SER A 467 62.12 -32.71 8.76
C SER A 467 62.76 -31.64 7.87
N SER A 468 64.00 -31.28 8.23
CA SER A 468 65.19 -31.03 7.38
C SER A 468 65.07 -30.31 6.02
N GLY A 469 65.87 -29.24 5.85
CA GLY A 469 66.35 -28.85 4.53
C GLY A 469 66.92 -27.43 4.43
N ALA A 470 68.20 -27.28 4.78
CA ALA A 470 69.22 -26.34 4.26
C ALA A 470 68.84 -24.93 3.73
N SER A 471 69.52 -23.93 4.32
CA SER A 471 69.81 -22.54 3.87
C SER A 471 70.42 -22.43 2.44
N PRO A 472 70.79 -21.24 1.88
CA PRO A 472 70.76 -19.87 2.44
C PRO A 472 70.35 -18.71 1.48
N ALA A 473 70.23 -17.51 2.09
CA ALA A 473 70.64 -16.17 1.61
C ALA A 473 69.99 -15.51 0.38
N ALA A 474 69.39 -14.33 0.61
CA ALA A 474 69.63 -13.03 -0.06
C ALA A 474 68.60 -12.01 0.47
N SER A 475 68.96 -11.16 1.45
CA SER A 475 69.34 -9.74 1.26
C SER A 475 68.32 -8.89 0.49
N TRP A 476 67.55 -8.09 1.23
CA TRP A 476 66.98 -6.80 0.80
C TRP A 476 68.13 -5.78 0.60
N PRO A 477 67.98 -4.70 -0.19
CA PRO A 477 66.80 -3.82 -0.34
C PRO A 477 65.89 -4.13 -1.52
#